data_AF-A0A6I4NVG1-F1
#
_entry.id   AF-A0A6I4NVG1-F1
#
_cell.length_a   1.000
_cell.length_b   1.000
_cell.length_c   1.000
_cell.angle_alpha   90.00
_cell.angle_beta   90.00
_cell.angle_gamma   90.00
#
_symmetry.space_group_name_H-M   'P 1'
#
loop_
_entity.id
_entity.type
_entity.pdbx_description
1 polymer ?
#
loop_
_entity_poly.entity_id
_entity_poly.type
_entity_poly.pdbx_seq_one_letter_code
_entity_poly.pdbx_strand_id
1 'polypeptide(L)'
;MKALEKSIYAHYDVRLAFNKIILSDLESYDGTKKEQLKSFLEDLQNGGCISGMISEFIYHADCKKFYIQHLEDLENIREEIEDSLGEAVKIRNSLPHYTFMCWLCFEEYCFDIYRSSFE
;
A
#
# COMPACT_ATOMS: atom_id res chain seq x y z
N MET A 1 7.33 4.59 -13.08
CA MET A 1 7.95 3.32 -13.53
C MET A 1 6.85 2.44 -14.11
N LYS A 2 7.05 1.76 -15.24
CA LYS A 2 5.99 0.98 -15.91
C LYS A 2 5.34 -0.10 -15.03
N ALA A 3 6.08 -0.65 -14.06
CA ALA A 3 5.55 -1.65 -13.12
C ALA A 3 4.40 -1.10 -12.26
N LEU A 4 4.48 0.16 -11.83
CA LEU A 4 3.46 0.81 -10.98
C LEU A 4 2.13 1.04 -11.71
N GLU A 5 2.16 1.06 -13.05
CA GLU A 5 0.98 1.24 -13.91
C GLU A 5 0.20 -0.07 -14.12
N LYS A 6 0.79 -1.21 -13.75
CA LYS A 6 0.18 -2.53 -13.97
C LYS A 6 -0.81 -2.95 -12.88
N SER A 7 -0.86 -2.22 -11.78
CA SER A 7 -1.76 -2.55 -10.69
C SER A 7 -3.21 -2.37 -11.14
N ILE A 8 -4.10 -3.27 -10.69
CA ILE A 8 -5.54 -3.14 -10.91
C ILE A 8 -6.10 -1.87 -10.27
N TYR A 9 -5.49 -1.42 -9.17
CA TYR A 9 -5.83 -0.18 -8.46
C TYR A 9 -5.22 1.08 -9.09
N ALA A 10 -4.49 0.94 -10.21
CA ALA A 10 -3.89 2.08 -10.89
C ALA A 10 -4.94 3.02 -11.52
N HIS A 11 -6.23 2.81 -11.34
CA HIS A 11 -7.27 3.76 -11.75
C HIS A 11 -7.66 4.75 -10.63
N TYR A 12 -7.36 4.45 -9.37
CA TYR A 12 -7.60 5.35 -8.23
C TYR A 12 -6.59 6.51 -8.17
N ASP A 13 -7.00 7.66 -7.66
CA ASP A 13 -6.13 8.84 -7.54
C ASP A 13 -5.10 8.68 -6.41
N VAL A 14 -5.45 7.96 -5.33
CA VAL A 14 -4.56 7.62 -4.21
C VAL A 14 -3.28 6.91 -4.67
N ARG A 15 -3.30 6.25 -5.84
CA ARG A 15 -2.10 5.63 -6.45
C ARG A 15 -0.95 6.63 -6.58
N LEU A 16 -1.23 7.91 -6.81
CA LEU A 16 -0.19 8.93 -6.97
C LEU A 16 0.55 9.14 -5.65
N ALA A 17 -0.18 9.13 -4.53
CA ALA A 17 0.39 9.22 -3.20
C ALA A 17 1.16 7.95 -2.85
N PHE A 18 0.61 6.77 -3.12
CA PHE A 18 1.31 5.49 -2.91
C PHE A 18 2.60 5.38 -3.73
N ASN A 19 2.55 5.73 -5.01
CA ASN A 19 3.73 5.74 -5.88
C ASN A 19 4.81 6.69 -5.35
N LYS A 20 4.43 7.82 -4.78
CA LYS A 20 5.38 8.74 -4.16
C LYS A 20 6.08 8.11 -2.96
N ILE A 21 5.33 7.44 -2.07
CA ILE A 21 5.87 6.72 -0.91
C ILE A 21 6.86 5.65 -1.38
N ILE A 22 6.42 4.76 -2.28
CA ILE A 22 7.25 3.68 -2.83
C ILE A 22 8.55 4.23 -3.42
N LEU A 23 8.45 5.23 -4.31
CA LEU A 23 9.62 5.79 -5.00
C LEU A 23 10.61 6.46 -4.04
N SER A 24 10.13 7.05 -2.93
CA SER A 24 10.98 7.62 -1.89
C SER A 24 11.79 6.53 -1.19
N ASP A 25 11.17 5.40 -0.88
CA ASP A 25 11.83 4.32 -0.15
C ASP A 25 12.79 3.50 -1.03
N LEU A 26 12.55 3.43 -2.35
CA LEU A 26 13.43 2.70 -3.28
C LEU A 26 14.88 3.20 -3.27
N GLU A 27 15.13 4.46 -2.88
CA GLU A 27 16.48 5.01 -2.83
C GLU A 27 17.37 4.32 -1.77
N SER A 28 16.76 3.64 -0.80
CA SER A 28 17.46 2.89 0.26
C SER A 28 17.88 1.47 -0.17
N TYR A 29 17.50 1.03 -1.37
CA TYR A 29 17.77 -0.31 -1.89
C TYR A 29 18.89 -0.31 -2.94
N ASP A 30 19.66 -1.39 -3.00
CA ASP A 30 20.73 -1.56 -4.00
C ASP A 30 20.22 -2.09 -5.34
N GLY A 31 21.00 -1.86 -6.41
CA GLY A 31 20.77 -2.43 -7.75
C GLY A 31 20.00 -1.52 -8.71
N THR A 32 19.48 -2.10 -9.79
CA THR A 32 18.66 -1.41 -10.78
C THR A 32 17.30 -1.03 -10.20
N LYS A 33 16.61 -0.04 -10.78
CA LYS A 33 15.26 0.35 -10.33
C LYS A 33 14.27 -0.81 -10.26
N LYS A 34 14.42 -1.82 -11.12
CA LYS A 34 13.58 -3.03 -11.10
C LYS A 34 13.92 -3.93 -9.90
N GLU A 35 15.20 -4.11 -9.60
CA GLU A 35 15.66 -4.89 -8.43
C GLU A 35 15.28 -4.17 -7.13
N GLN A 36 15.52 -2.86 -7.05
CA GLN A 36 15.09 -2.03 -5.91
C GLN A 36 13.60 -2.19 -5.61
N LEU A 37 12.74 -2.06 -6.64
CA LEU A 37 11.30 -2.23 -6.48
C LEU A 37 10.96 -3.64 -6.00
N LYS A 38 11.58 -4.66 -6.59
CA LYS A 38 11.32 -6.05 -6.17
C LYS A 38 11.68 -6.24 -4.68
N SER A 39 12.87 -5.82 -4.26
CA SER A 39 13.33 -5.97 -2.88
C SER A 39 12.46 -5.21 -1.88
N PHE A 40 12.05 -3.97 -2.20
CA PHE A 40 11.10 -3.21 -1.38
C PHE A 40 9.77 -3.96 -1.21
N LEU A 41 9.22 -4.49 -2.29
CA LEU A 41 7.94 -5.22 -2.26
C LEU A 41 8.05 -6.56 -1.50
N GLU A 42 9.19 -7.26 -1.59
CA GLU A 42 9.45 -8.47 -0.82
C GLU A 42 9.58 -8.17 0.68
N ASP A 43 10.27 -7.10 1.06
CA ASP A 43 10.38 -6.66 2.46
C ASP A 43 9.03 -6.26 3.06
N LEU A 44 8.22 -5.52 2.30
CA LEU A 44 6.88 -5.14 2.73
C LEU A 44 5.98 -6.35 2.97
N GLN A 45 6.13 -7.43 2.19
CA GLN A 45 5.39 -8.66 2.42
C GLN A 45 5.84 -9.43 3.68
N ASN A 46 7.11 -9.28 4.08
CA ASN A 46 7.63 -9.95 5.28
C ASN A 46 7.20 -9.26 6.59
N GLY A 47 7.04 -7.93 6.57
CA GLY A 47 6.81 -7.14 7.79
C GLY A 47 5.57 -6.25 7.77
N GLY A 48 5.04 -5.89 6.60
CA GLY A 48 3.96 -4.92 6.45
C GLY A 48 4.30 -3.52 6.98
N CYS A 49 3.31 -2.64 6.98
CA CYS A 49 3.41 -1.30 7.57
C CYS A 49 3.66 -1.36 9.09
N ILE A 50 3.22 -2.44 9.76
CA ILE A 50 3.42 -2.64 11.20
C ILE A 50 4.90 -2.72 11.60
N SER A 51 5.78 -3.12 10.68
CA SER A 51 7.24 -3.12 10.91
C SER A 51 7.83 -1.71 11.10
N GLY A 52 7.08 -0.67 10.72
CA GLY A 52 7.55 0.71 10.73
C GLY A 52 8.39 1.08 9.50
N MET A 53 8.46 0.22 8.47
CA MET A 53 9.22 0.53 7.26
C MET A 53 8.62 1.66 6.41
N ILE A 54 7.30 1.90 6.54
CA ILE A 54 6.59 2.97 5.81
C ILE A 54 6.43 4.17 6.72
N SER A 55 7.31 5.15 6.56
CA SER A 55 7.45 6.28 7.48
C SER A 55 6.16 7.11 7.62
N GLU A 56 5.43 7.28 6.52
CA GLU A 56 4.18 8.01 6.41
C GLU A 56 3.05 7.38 7.24
N PHE A 57 3.17 6.08 7.54
CA PHE A 57 2.13 5.29 8.19
C PHE A 57 2.49 4.82 9.61
N ILE A 58 3.57 5.34 10.19
CA ILE A 58 3.95 5.07 11.60
C ILE A 58 2.97 5.74 12.57
N TYR A 59 2.62 7.00 12.32
CA TYR A 59 1.82 7.80 13.26
C TYR A 59 0.34 7.82 12.89
N HIS A 60 -0.52 7.46 13.85
CA HIS A 60 -1.97 7.51 13.70
C HIS A 60 -2.49 8.90 13.24
N ALA A 61 -1.89 9.99 13.73
CA ALA A 61 -2.30 11.33 13.34
C ALA A 61 -2.09 11.60 11.84
N ASP A 62 -1.03 11.04 11.25
CA ASP A 62 -0.73 11.21 9.83
C ASP A 62 -1.56 10.26 8.96
N CYS A 63 -1.74 9.01 9.41
CA CYS A 63 -2.72 8.09 8.81
C CYS A 63 -4.12 8.71 8.77
N LYS A 64 -4.55 9.41 9.83
CA LYS A 64 -5.86 10.08 9.87
C LYS A 64 -5.97 11.17 8.81
N LYS A 65 -4.93 11.99 8.63
CA LYS A 65 -4.91 13.03 7.59
C LYS A 65 -4.96 12.41 6.20
N PHE A 66 -4.11 11.40 5.96
CA PHE A 66 -4.04 10.68 4.69
C PHE A 66 -5.39 10.04 4.35
N TYR A 67 -5.99 9.35 5.32
CA TYR A 67 -7.30 8.72 5.17
C TYR A 67 -8.40 9.73 4.84
N ILE A 68 -8.46 10.86 5.54
CA ILE A 68 -9.47 11.90 5.23
C ILE A 68 -9.26 12.47 3.82
N GLN A 69 -8.01 12.65 3.40
CA GLN A 69 -7.68 13.20 2.08
C GLN A 69 -8.03 12.23 0.93
N HIS A 70 -7.93 10.92 1.16
CA HIS A 70 -8.13 9.88 0.16
C HIS A 70 -9.28 8.92 0.51
N LEU A 71 -10.29 9.43 1.23
CA LEU A 71 -11.34 8.62 1.84
C LEU A 71 -12.05 7.73 0.83
N GLU A 72 -12.52 8.32 -0.27
CA GLU A 72 -13.32 7.62 -1.28
C GLU A 72 -12.51 6.48 -1.91
N ASP A 73 -11.29 6.76 -2.35
CA ASP A 73 -10.41 5.75 -2.96
C ASP A 73 -10.09 4.60 -2.00
N LEU A 74 -9.75 4.90 -0.75
CA LEU A 74 -9.38 3.87 0.23
C LEU A 74 -10.58 2.98 0.61
N GLU A 75 -11.77 3.54 0.76
CA GLU A 75 -12.96 2.76 1.05
C GLU A 75 -13.39 1.92 -0.16
N ASN A 76 -13.30 2.45 -1.38
CA ASN A 76 -13.58 1.69 -2.61
C ASN A 76 -12.58 0.53 -2.80
N ILE A 77 -11.29 0.76 -2.55
CA ILE A 77 -10.27 -0.32 -2.57
C ILE A 77 -10.63 -1.40 -1.55
N ARG A 78 -11.06 -1.03 -0.33
CA ARG A 78 -11.52 -2.02 0.65
C ARG A 78 -12.72 -2.80 0.15
N GLU A 79 -13.72 -2.15 -0.43
CA GLU A 79 -14.90 -2.83 -0.98
C GLU A 79 -14.50 -3.85 -2.06
N GLU A 80 -13.58 -3.51 -2.96
CA GLU A 80 -13.04 -4.46 -3.95
C GLU A 80 -12.32 -5.66 -3.30
N ILE A 81 -11.55 -5.42 -2.23
CA ILE A 81 -10.90 -6.48 -1.45
C ILE A 81 -11.96 -7.39 -0.81
N GLU A 82 -12.98 -6.81 -0.17
CA GLU A 82 -14.07 -7.55 0.48
C GLU A 82 -14.87 -8.39 -0.52
N ASP A 83 -15.19 -7.82 -1.68
CA ASP A 83 -15.85 -8.51 -2.78
C ASP A 83 -15.01 -9.68 -3.31
N SER A 84 -13.69 -9.51 -3.42
CA SER A 84 -12.79 -10.58 -3.84
C SER A 84 -12.62 -11.68 -2.78
N LEU A 85 -12.66 -11.33 -1.49
CA LEU A 85 -12.56 -12.29 -0.39
C LEU A 85 -13.89 -13.01 -0.11
N GLY A 86 -15.02 -12.39 -0.45
CA GLY A 86 -16.36 -12.84 -0.11
C GLY A 86 -16.73 -12.62 1.36
N GLU A 87 -15.93 -11.87 2.11
CA GLU A 87 -16.18 -11.50 3.51
C GLU A 87 -15.60 -10.14 3.86
N ALA A 88 -16.16 -9.51 4.89
CA ALA A 88 -15.70 -8.21 5.38
C ALA A 88 -14.31 -8.31 6.02
N VAL A 89 -13.44 -7.33 5.75
CA VAL A 89 -12.11 -7.30 6.35
C VAL A 89 -12.22 -6.85 7.81
N LYS A 90 -11.65 -7.66 8.70
CA LYS A 90 -11.66 -7.37 10.14
C LYS A 90 -10.50 -6.44 10.51
N ILE A 91 -10.81 -5.40 11.28
CA ILE A 91 -9.80 -4.53 11.88
C ILE A 91 -8.84 -5.38 12.71
N ARG A 92 -7.55 -5.30 12.38
CA ARG A 92 -6.48 -6.03 13.07
C ARG A 92 -5.87 -5.18 14.18
N ASN A 93 -5.31 -5.83 15.20
CA ASN A 93 -4.47 -5.22 16.24
C ASN A 93 -5.13 -4.07 17.04
N SER A 94 -6.47 -4.01 17.08
CA SER A 94 -7.23 -2.90 17.69
C SER A 94 -6.83 -1.51 17.15
N LEU A 95 -6.39 -1.45 15.89
CA LEU A 95 -5.99 -0.20 15.27
C LEU A 95 -7.19 0.73 15.09
N PRO A 96 -6.99 2.06 15.16
CA PRO A 96 -7.98 2.99 14.67
C PRO A 96 -8.30 2.71 13.20
N HIS A 97 -9.58 2.78 12.81
CA HIS A 97 -10.05 2.48 11.44
C HIS A 97 -9.19 3.14 10.36
N TYR A 98 -8.94 4.45 10.47
CA TYR A 98 -8.14 5.19 9.50
C TYR A 98 -6.70 4.67 9.33
N THR A 99 -6.09 4.12 10.39
CA THR A 99 -4.73 3.54 10.31
C THR A 99 -4.78 2.20 9.62
N PHE A 100 -5.74 1.37 10.04
CA PHE A 100 -5.98 0.08 9.42
C PHE A 100 -6.25 0.23 7.91
N MET A 101 -7.05 1.20 7.49
CA MET A 101 -7.36 1.46 6.08
C MET A 101 -6.13 1.88 5.27
N CYS A 102 -5.29 2.78 5.81
CA CYS A 102 -4.05 3.18 5.13
C CYS A 102 -3.13 1.98 4.92
N TRP A 103 -2.96 1.15 5.95
CA TRP A 103 -2.09 -0.03 5.88
C TRP A 103 -2.64 -1.08 4.92
N LEU A 104 -3.91 -1.45 5.06
CA LEU A 104 -4.57 -2.45 4.21
C LEU A 104 -4.45 -2.09 2.73
N CYS A 105 -4.85 -0.87 2.36
CA CYS A 105 -4.88 -0.49 0.95
C CYS A 105 -3.48 -0.33 0.36
N PHE A 106 -2.51 0.15 1.15
CA PHE A 106 -1.13 0.28 0.68
C PHE A 106 -0.44 -1.06 0.50
N GLU A 107 -0.62 -1.98 1.47
CA GLU A 107 -0.08 -3.33 1.40
C GLU A 107 -0.67 -4.11 0.22
N GLU A 108 -1.99 -4.04 0.02
CA GLU A 108 -2.66 -4.68 -1.13
C GLU A 108 -2.18 -4.07 -2.45
N TYR A 109 -2.07 -2.74 -2.54
CA TYR A 109 -1.55 -2.07 -3.73
C TYR A 109 -0.14 -2.58 -4.10
N CYS A 110 0.74 -2.70 -3.11
CA CYS A 110 2.09 -3.20 -3.31
C CYS A 110 2.10 -4.69 -3.68
N PHE A 111 1.25 -5.50 -3.05
CA PHE A 111 1.12 -6.92 -3.35
C PHE A 111 0.67 -7.15 -4.80
N ASP A 112 -0.31 -6.39 -5.28
CA ASP A 112 -0.79 -6.48 -6.66
C ASP A 112 0.27 -5.99 -7.68
N ILE A 113 1.06 -4.97 -7.36
CA ILE A 113 2.24 -4.59 -8.17
C ILE A 113 3.22 -5.76 -8.25
N TYR A 114 3.50 -6.41 -7.11
CA TYR A 114 4.41 -7.54 -7.06
C TYR A 114 3.92 -8.67 -7.97
N ARG A 115 2.66 -9.09 -7.80
CA ARG A 115 2.01 -10.15 -8.58
C ARG A 115 1.95 -9.84 -10.08
N SER A 116 1.68 -8.60 -10.46
CA SER A 116 1.54 -8.21 -11.88
C SER A 116 2.89 -7.96 -12.60
N SER A 117 3.97 -7.80 -11.85
CA SER A 117 5.28 -7.39 -12.40
C SER A 117 6.39 -8.42 -12.24
N PHE A 118 6.29 -9.32 -11.27
CA PHE A 118 7.36 -10.25 -10.89
C PHE A 118 6.93 -11.71 -10.76
N GLU A 119 5.63 -12.00 -10.73
CA GLU A 119 5.04 -13.34 -10.94
C GLU A 119 4.53 -13.49 -12.37
#